data_AF-A0A3B4ZTR5-F1
#
_entry.id   AF-A0A3B4ZTR5-F1
#
_cell.length_a   1.000
_cell.length_b   1.000
_cell.length_c   1.000
_cell.angle_alpha   90.00
_cell.angle_beta   90.00
_cell.angle_gamma   90.00
#
_symmetry.space_group_name_H-M   'P 1'
#
loop_
_entity.id
_entity.type
_entity.pdbx_description
1 polymer ?
#
loop_
_entity_poly.entity_id
_entity_poly.type
_entity_poly.pdbx_seq_one_letter_code
_entity_poly.pdbx_strand_id
1 'polypeptide(L)'
;VTAYQRGSPYLNRICKVRVNPQSVLKRAQQIQGQKIPKKQWQAAWLLKAVTCIDLTTLAGDDTPSNVHRLSMKAIQPVRYDLLKKMDMHDKGITTAAVCVYPSRVADAVKSLKAANSSLPVASVATGFPAGQTPLEARLQEVRMAVADGATEIDIVINRMLALTGQWEAMYDEIRQFREACGDAHMKTILAIGELGTFTNVYKASMVAMMAGSDFIKTSTGKEAVNATYPVAIVMVRAIRDYFLYTGYKIYHHVTGQYAAYHEMPMV
;
A
#
# COMPACT_ATOMS: atom_id res chain seq x y z
N VAL A 1 -7.73 23.48 -11.84
CA VAL A 1 -8.84 23.14 -10.92
C VAL A 1 -8.63 21.70 -10.46
N THR A 2 -8.12 21.52 -9.25
CA THR A 2 -7.80 20.22 -8.66
C THR A 2 -9.08 19.41 -8.45
N ALA A 3 -9.05 18.09 -8.75
CA ALA A 3 -10.22 17.19 -8.65
C ALA A 3 -10.84 17.09 -7.25
N TYR A 4 -10.20 17.70 -6.26
CA TYR A 4 -10.53 17.71 -4.84
C TYR A 4 -11.80 18.49 -4.48
N GLN A 5 -12.39 19.26 -5.40
CA GLN A 5 -13.53 20.14 -5.09
C GLN A 5 -14.91 19.61 -5.53
N ARG A 6 -15.04 18.33 -5.95
CA ARG A 6 -16.33 17.75 -6.40
C ARG A 6 -16.92 16.68 -5.46
N GLY A 7 -16.69 16.79 -4.15
CA GLY A 7 -17.07 15.76 -3.17
C GLY A 7 -18.57 15.37 -3.16
N SER A 8 -19.47 16.35 -3.04
CA SER A 8 -20.88 16.08 -2.72
C SER A 8 -21.68 15.31 -3.79
N PRO A 9 -21.62 15.64 -5.10
CA PRO A 9 -22.35 14.87 -6.13
C PRO A 9 -21.77 13.46 -6.36
N TYR A 10 -20.46 13.29 -6.18
CA TYR A 10 -19.75 12.02 -6.43
C TYR A 10 -19.96 11.00 -5.32
N LEU A 11 -19.95 11.43 -4.05
CA LEU A 11 -20.25 10.59 -2.90
C LEU A 11 -21.62 9.92 -3.04
N ASN A 12 -22.64 10.67 -3.46
CA ASN A 12 -24.00 10.15 -3.70
C ASN A 12 -24.05 9.02 -4.74
N ARG A 13 -23.21 9.09 -5.78
CA ARG A 13 -23.13 8.03 -6.80
C ARG A 13 -22.45 6.78 -6.25
N ILE A 14 -21.36 6.94 -5.50
CA ILE A 14 -20.63 5.82 -4.90
C ILE A 14 -21.51 5.08 -3.88
N CYS A 15 -22.31 5.80 -3.10
CA CYS A 15 -23.24 5.21 -2.13
C CYS A 15 -24.22 4.20 -2.75
N LYS A 16 -24.60 4.40 -4.02
CA LYS A 16 -25.53 3.53 -4.75
C LYS A 16 -24.87 2.29 -5.35
N VAL A 17 -23.53 2.23 -5.42
CA VAL A 17 -22.82 1.09 -5.99
C VAL A 17 -23.08 -0.17 -5.15
N ARG A 18 -23.23 -1.29 -5.86
CA ARG A 18 -23.29 -2.65 -5.33
C ARG A 18 -22.30 -3.51 -6.12
N VAL A 19 -21.57 -4.35 -5.42
CA VAL A 19 -20.65 -5.33 -6.03
C VAL A 19 -21.29 -6.71 -5.95
N ASN A 20 -21.45 -7.39 -7.09
CA ASN A 20 -21.93 -8.78 -7.13
C ASN A 20 -20.82 -9.74 -6.63
N PRO A 21 -20.98 -10.40 -5.47
CA PRO A 21 -19.92 -11.23 -4.92
C PRO A 21 -19.63 -12.48 -5.76
N GLN A 22 -20.66 -13.13 -6.30
CA GLN A 22 -20.50 -14.35 -7.11
C GLN A 22 -19.68 -14.07 -8.37
N SER A 23 -19.93 -12.93 -9.03
CA SER A 23 -19.15 -12.53 -10.22
C SER A 23 -17.68 -12.23 -9.88
N VAL A 24 -17.40 -11.63 -8.72
CA VAL A 24 -16.03 -11.38 -8.25
C VAL A 24 -15.32 -12.71 -7.97
N LEU A 25 -15.96 -13.61 -7.24
CA LEU A 25 -15.40 -14.93 -6.89
C LEU A 25 -15.12 -15.77 -8.14
N LYS A 26 -16.06 -15.84 -9.09
CA LYS A 26 -15.87 -16.55 -10.37
C LYS A 26 -14.69 -15.98 -11.15
N ARG A 27 -14.54 -14.65 -11.17
CA ARG A 27 -13.40 -14.01 -11.86
C ARG A 27 -12.08 -14.29 -11.17
N ALA A 28 -12.05 -14.29 -9.83
CA ALA A 28 -10.86 -14.64 -9.06
C ALA A 28 -10.40 -16.07 -9.38
N GLN A 29 -11.31 -17.04 -9.33
CA GLN A 29 -11.04 -18.44 -9.68
C GLN A 29 -10.49 -18.57 -11.10
N GLN A 30 -11.09 -17.88 -12.08
CA GLN A 30 -10.62 -17.90 -13.47
C GLN A 30 -9.19 -17.40 -13.61
N ILE A 31 -8.83 -16.31 -12.92
CA ILE A 31 -7.47 -15.73 -12.97
C ILE A 31 -6.48 -16.66 -12.29
N GLN A 32 -6.83 -17.21 -11.12
CA GLN A 32 -5.96 -18.13 -10.38
C GLN A 32 -5.70 -19.45 -11.14
N GLY A 33 -6.63 -19.86 -12.01
CA GLY A 33 -6.46 -21.02 -12.89
C GLY A 33 -5.54 -20.78 -14.10
N GLN A 34 -5.06 -19.56 -14.31
CA GLN A 34 -4.15 -19.27 -15.43
C GLN A 34 -2.71 -19.68 -15.11
N LYS A 35 -2.01 -20.25 -16.10
CA LYS A 35 -0.61 -20.64 -15.97
C LYS A 35 0.30 -19.41 -15.94
N ILE A 36 1.18 -19.34 -14.94
CA ILE A 36 2.24 -18.34 -14.83
C ILE A 36 3.31 -18.62 -15.91
N PRO A 37 3.94 -17.59 -16.51
CA PRO A 37 5.03 -17.77 -17.47
C PRO A 37 6.15 -18.66 -16.91
N LYS A 38 6.48 -19.78 -17.58
CA LYS A 38 7.52 -20.73 -17.14
C LYS A 38 8.90 -20.34 -17.70
N LYS A 39 9.96 -20.75 -16.98
CA LYS A 39 11.39 -20.71 -17.40
C LYS A 39 11.99 -19.29 -17.46
N GLN A 40 12.48 -18.83 -18.61
CA GLN A 40 13.37 -17.66 -18.73
C GLN A 40 12.74 -16.34 -18.23
N TRP A 41 11.43 -16.17 -18.41
CA TRP A 41 10.74 -14.95 -17.99
C TRP A 41 10.52 -14.89 -16.48
N GLN A 42 10.48 -16.04 -15.80
CA GLN A 42 10.19 -16.13 -14.37
C GLN A 42 11.19 -15.33 -13.54
N ALA A 43 12.48 -15.44 -13.85
CA ALA A 43 13.53 -14.67 -13.20
C ALA A 43 13.34 -13.16 -13.41
N ALA A 44 13.03 -12.73 -14.64
CA ALA A 44 12.76 -11.33 -14.95
C ALA A 44 11.53 -10.79 -14.19
N TRP A 45 10.44 -11.57 -14.11
CA TRP A 45 9.26 -11.21 -13.32
C TRP A 45 9.55 -11.11 -11.83
N LEU A 46 10.36 -12.03 -11.27
CA LEU A 46 10.77 -11.99 -9.87
C LEU A 46 11.66 -10.77 -9.58
N LEU A 47 12.63 -10.48 -10.44
CA LEU A 47 13.46 -9.28 -10.31
C LEU A 47 12.61 -8.01 -10.42
N LYS A 48 11.64 -7.98 -11.33
CA LYS A 48 10.70 -6.85 -11.42
C LYS A 48 9.85 -6.73 -10.15
N ALA A 49 9.37 -7.85 -9.61
CA ALA A 49 8.63 -7.86 -8.36
C ALA A 49 9.46 -7.28 -7.20
N VAL A 50 10.75 -7.62 -7.11
CA VAL A 50 11.67 -7.02 -6.11
C VAL A 50 11.67 -5.50 -6.19
N THR A 51 11.70 -4.92 -7.40
CA THR A 51 11.64 -3.45 -7.58
C THR A 51 10.32 -2.80 -7.18
N CYS A 52 9.30 -3.59 -6.86
CA CYS A 52 7.98 -3.13 -6.41
C CYS A 52 7.74 -3.41 -4.91
N ILE A 53 8.74 -3.88 -4.17
CA ILE A 53 8.61 -4.20 -2.74
C ILE A 53 8.86 -2.93 -1.92
N ASP A 54 7.95 -2.61 -1.01
CA ASP A 54 8.26 -1.77 0.15
C ASP A 54 8.80 -2.69 1.23
N LEU A 55 10.13 -2.71 1.40
CA LEU A 55 10.78 -3.64 2.31
C LEU A 55 10.52 -3.18 3.75
N THR A 56 9.79 -3.98 4.52
CA THR A 56 9.11 -3.50 5.72
C THR A 56 9.66 -4.16 6.98
N THR A 57 9.85 -3.37 8.05
CA THR A 57 9.87 -3.87 9.44
C THR A 57 8.89 -3.06 10.28
N LEU A 58 7.99 -3.76 10.95
CA LEU A 58 6.92 -3.19 11.78
C LEU A 58 6.72 -4.07 13.01
N ALA A 59 7.80 -4.36 13.72
CA ALA A 59 7.82 -5.19 14.91
C ALA A 59 7.98 -4.32 16.17
N GLY A 60 7.44 -4.80 17.30
CA GLY A 60 7.53 -4.07 18.56
C GLY A 60 8.96 -3.95 19.11
N ASP A 61 9.85 -4.81 18.64
CA ASP A 61 11.27 -4.88 18.98
C ASP A 61 12.18 -4.21 17.92
N ASP A 62 11.63 -3.32 17.08
CA ASP A 62 12.41 -2.59 16.10
C ASP A 62 13.43 -1.64 16.74
N THR A 63 14.68 -1.75 16.30
CA THR A 63 15.85 -1.00 16.80
C THR A 63 16.56 -0.28 15.67
N PRO A 64 17.37 0.77 15.94
CA PRO A 64 18.19 1.39 14.90
C PRO A 64 19.05 0.38 14.11
N SER A 65 19.57 -0.65 14.79
CA SER A 65 20.41 -1.69 14.17
C SER A 65 19.65 -2.60 13.20
N ASN A 66 18.42 -3.00 13.51
CA ASN A 66 17.65 -3.85 12.59
C ASN A 66 17.11 -3.03 11.40
N VAL A 67 16.73 -1.77 11.61
CA VAL A 67 16.32 -0.82 10.56
C VAL A 67 17.48 -0.51 9.63
N HIS A 68 18.69 -0.35 10.16
CA HIS A 68 19.90 -0.21 9.33
C HIS A 68 20.10 -1.43 8.42
N ARG A 69 20.04 -2.64 8.98
CA ARG A 69 20.17 -3.88 8.20
C ARG A 69 19.07 -4.02 7.14
N LEU A 70 17.83 -3.67 7.48
CA LEU A 70 16.72 -3.63 6.53
C LEU A 70 17.02 -2.66 5.38
N SER A 71 17.53 -1.47 5.69
CA SER A 71 17.89 -0.45 4.71
C SER A 71 19.00 -0.93 3.77
N MET A 72 20.03 -1.60 4.29
CA MET A 72 21.09 -2.17 3.45
C MET A 72 20.56 -3.29 2.55
N LYS A 73 19.64 -4.11 3.06
CA LYS A 73 18.94 -5.13 2.26
C LYS A 73 18.02 -4.52 1.20
N ALA A 74 17.43 -3.36 1.44
CA ALA A 74 16.62 -2.65 0.45
C ALA A 74 17.46 -2.14 -0.73
N ILE A 75 18.69 -1.69 -0.46
CA ILE A 75 19.68 -1.29 -1.48
C ILE A 75 20.19 -2.50 -2.26
N GLN A 76 20.44 -3.63 -1.59
CA GLN A 76 20.94 -4.86 -2.22
C GLN A 76 20.06 -6.07 -1.88
N PRO A 77 18.85 -6.17 -2.46
CA PRO A 77 17.87 -7.21 -2.11
C PRO A 77 18.21 -8.59 -2.67
N VAL A 78 19.03 -8.65 -3.72
CA VAL A 78 19.44 -9.89 -4.39
C VAL A 78 20.96 -10.00 -4.33
N ARG A 79 21.45 -11.21 -4.04
CA ARG A 79 22.89 -11.48 -4.00
C ARG A 79 23.54 -11.19 -5.36
N TYR A 80 24.73 -10.60 -5.32
CA TYR A 80 25.47 -10.18 -6.51
C TYR A 80 25.80 -11.33 -7.46
N ASP A 81 26.18 -12.50 -6.93
CA ASP A 81 26.52 -13.68 -7.74
C ASP A 81 25.31 -14.21 -8.53
N LEU A 82 24.11 -14.12 -7.96
CA LEU A 82 22.87 -14.46 -8.67
C LEU A 82 22.56 -13.46 -9.77
N LEU A 83 22.68 -12.15 -9.48
CA LEU A 83 22.49 -11.10 -10.49
C LEU A 83 23.50 -11.24 -11.64
N LYS A 84 24.76 -11.59 -11.36
CA LYS A 84 25.78 -11.80 -12.39
C LYS A 84 25.43 -12.98 -13.30
N LYS A 85 24.94 -14.10 -12.74
CA LYS A 85 24.47 -15.26 -13.52
C LYS A 85 23.28 -14.94 -14.43
N MET A 86 22.50 -13.91 -14.08
CA MET A 86 21.34 -13.45 -14.85
C MET A 86 21.64 -12.24 -15.74
N ASP A 87 22.89 -11.75 -15.78
CA ASP A 87 23.29 -10.51 -16.47
C ASP A 87 22.53 -9.25 -16.00
N MET A 88 22.27 -9.17 -14.69
CA MET A 88 21.47 -8.11 -14.05
C MET A 88 22.24 -7.34 -12.95
N HIS A 89 23.54 -7.59 -12.81
CA HIS A 89 24.38 -7.08 -11.70
C HIS A 89 24.64 -5.57 -11.75
N ASP A 90 24.52 -4.94 -12.91
CA ASP A 90 24.71 -3.51 -13.18
C ASP A 90 23.37 -2.76 -13.33
N LYS A 91 22.23 -3.44 -13.21
CA LYS A 91 20.89 -2.86 -13.50
C LYS A 91 20.26 -2.11 -12.32
N GLY A 92 20.99 -1.93 -11.23
CA GLY A 92 20.51 -1.17 -10.06
C GLY A 92 19.24 -1.74 -9.43
N ILE A 93 19.15 -3.07 -9.31
CA ILE A 93 17.97 -3.73 -8.72
C ILE A 93 17.94 -3.46 -7.20
N THR A 94 17.10 -2.52 -6.80
CA THR A 94 16.76 -2.21 -5.41
C THR A 94 15.31 -2.58 -5.12
N THR A 95 14.87 -2.49 -3.87
CA THR A 95 13.45 -2.45 -3.54
C THR A 95 12.85 -1.07 -3.90
N ALA A 96 11.53 -0.91 -3.82
CA ALA A 96 10.86 0.36 -4.11
C ALA A 96 11.07 1.38 -2.99
N ALA A 97 10.94 0.92 -1.74
CA ALA A 97 11.08 1.74 -0.54
C ALA A 97 11.52 0.89 0.66
N VAL A 98 11.84 1.56 1.77
CA VAL A 98 11.90 0.98 3.12
C VAL A 98 10.67 1.45 3.89
N CYS A 99 9.94 0.55 4.55
CA CYS A 99 8.76 0.91 5.35
C CYS A 99 8.99 0.59 6.84
N VAL A 100 8.77 1.58 7.70
CA VAL A 100 9.04 1.51 9.15
C VAL A 100 7.93 2.18 9.98
N TYR A 101 8.00 2.03 11.31
CA TYR A 101 7.22 2.86 12.23
C TYR A 101 7.71 4.31 12.26
N PRO A 102 6.85 5.29 12.62
CA PRO A 102 7.22 6.70 12.71
C PRO A 102 8.50 6.95 13.52
N SER A 103 8.62 6.26 14.66
CA SER A 103 9.77 6.40 15.57
C SER A 103 11.12 5.97 14.98
N ARG A 104 11.11 5.27 13.84
CA ARG A 104 12.29 4.70 13.16
C ARG A 104 12.58 5.37 11.80
N VAL A 105 11.79 6.37 11.40
CA VAL A 105 11.98 7.09 10.13
C VAL A 105 13.38 7.71 10.06
N ALA A 106 13.77 8.47 11.10
CA ALA A 106 15.09 9.11 11.16
C ALA A 106 16.25 8.09 11.08
N ASP A 107 16.09 6.90 11.66
CA ASP A 107 17.09 5.82 11.59
C ASP A 107 17.25 5.28 10.16
N ALA A 108 16.12 5.08 9.45
CA ALA A 108 16.11 4.62 8.06
C ALA A 108 16.72 5.68 7.12
N VAL A 109 16.29 6.94 7.25
CA VAL A 109 16.82 8.08 6.46
C VAL A 109 18.33 8.21 6.67
N LYS A 110 18.80 8.18 7.92
CA LYS A 110 20.23 8.23 8.25
C LYS A 110 21.00 7.07 7.60
N SER A 111 20.46 5.86 7.67
CA SER A 111 21.09 4.66 7.11
C SER A 111 21.22 4.73 5.58
N LEU A 112 20.15 5.14 4.89
CA LEU A 112 20.16 5.26 3.44
C LEU A 112 21.08 6.39 2.96
N LYS A 113 21.07 7.53 3.65
CA LYS A 113 21.98 8.66 3.35
C LYS A 113 23.44 8.27 3.55
N ALA A 114 23.78 7.57 4.63
CA ALA A 114 25.14 7.08 4.87
C ALA A 114 25.64 6.11 3.78
N ALA A 115 24.72 5.39 3.13
CA ALA A 115 25.01 4.51 2.01
C ALA A 115 24.90 5.19 0.62
N ASN A 116 24.73 6.53 0.57
CA ASN A 116 24.50 7.30 -0.66
C ASN A 116 23.32 6.76 -1.50
N SER A 117 22.27 6.27 -0.85
CA SER A 117 21.06 5.78 -1.50
C SER A 117 19.95 6.82 -1.44
N SER A 118 19.21 6.94 -2.55
CA SER A 118 18.03 7.79 -2.68
C SER A 118 16.72 7.02 -2.54
N LEU A 119 16.74 5.82 -1.95
CA LEU A 119 15.53 5.03 -1.75
C LEU A 119 14.52 5.80 -0.87
N PRO A 120 13.23 5.84 -1.26
CA PRO A 120 12.18 6.38 -0.42
C PRO A 120 12.08 5.70 0.94
N VAL A 121 11.77 6.49 1.97
CA VAL A 121 11.36 5.98 3.28
C VAL A 121 9.86 6.19 3.40
N ALA A 122 9.14 5.07 3.55
CA ALA A 122 7.73 5.03 3.90
C ALA A 122 7.58 4.88 5.42
N SER A 123 6.60 5.56 6.00
CA SER A 123 6.18 5.36 7.39
C SER A 123 4.73 4.94 7.45
N VAL A 124 4.42 3.91 8.23
CA VAL A 124 3.02 3.72 8.67
C VAL A 124 2.62 4.85 9.61
N ALA A 125 1.35 5.24 9.60
CA ALA A 125 0.85 6.31 10.45
C ALA A 125 -0.63 6.11 10.80
N THR A 126 -1.20 7.14 11.44
CA THR A 126 -2.61 7.29 11.77
C THR A 126 -3.14 6.17 12.65
N GLY A 127 -2.45 5.89 13.75
CA GLY A 127 -2.84 4.90 14.76
C GLY A 127 -2.64 3.47 14.29
N PHE A 128 -1.67 3.23 13.40
CA PHE A 128 -1.37 1.89 12.90
C PHE A 128 -1.15 0.88 14.05
N PRO A 129 -1.68 -0.35 13.96
CA PRO A 129 -2.46 -0.90 12.84
C PRO A 129 -3.98 -0.66 12.96
N ALA A 130 -4.48 -0.23 14.12
CA ALA A 130 -5.91 -0.24 14.44
C ALA A 130 -6.66 1.00 13.91
N GLY A 131 -6.00 2.15 13.78
CA GLY A 131 -6.63 3.41 13.38
C GLY A 131 -7.61 3.98 14.42
N GLN A 132 -7.52 3.54 15.67
CA GLN A 132 -8.46 3.85 16.76
C GLN A 132 -7.95 4.92 17.75
N THR A 133 -6.91 5.67 17.39
CA THR A 133 -6.41 6.80 18.20
C THR A 133 -7.13 8.11 17.80
N PRO A 134 -7.18 9.12 18.70
CA PRO A 134 -7.79 10.41 18.39
C PRO A 134 -7.24 11.03 17.10
N LEU A 135 -8.10 11.72 16.34
CA LEU A 135 -7.72 12.30 15.04
C LEU A 135 -6.50 13.22 15.14
N GLU A 136 -6.43 14.06 16.17
CA GLU A 136 -5.30 14.98 16.37
C GLU A 136 -3.97 14.23 16.55
N ALA A 137 -3.97 13.14 17.34
CA ALA A 137 -2.78 12.30 17.50
C ALA A 137 -2.36 11.66 16.16
N ARG A 138 -3.35 11.18 15.38
CA ARG A 138 -3.10 10.59 14.05
C ARG A 138 -2.54 11.60 13.05
N LEU A 139 -3.03 12.85 13.06
CA LEU A 139 -2.49 13.92 12.24
C LEU A 139 -1.05 14.28 12.66
N GLN A 140 -0.80 14.33 13.97
CA GLN A 140 0.53 14.62 14.48
C GLN A 140 1.54 13.51 14.11
N GLU A 141 1.15 12.24 14.17
CA GLU A 141 1.98 11.12 13.69
C GLU A 141 2.43 11.31 12.24
N VAL A 142 1.51 11.72 11.35
CA VAL A 142 1.83 12.00 9.93
C VAL A 142 2.83 13.14 9.82
N ARG A 143 2.58 14.28 10.49
CA ARG A 143 3.48 15.44 10.45
C ARG A 143 4.86 15.12 10.97
N MET A 144 4.96 14.33 12.05
CA MET A 144 6.23 13.90 12.62
C MET A 144 7.00 13.00 11.66
N ALA A 145 6.34 11.99 11.07
CA ALA A 145 6.99 11.12 10.10
C ALA A 145 7.54 11.88 8.89
N VAL A 146 6.78 12.86 8.36
CA VAL A 146 7.25 13.74 7.27
C VAL A 146 8.43 14.61 7.74
N ALA A 147 8.36 15.19 8.94
CA ALA A 147 9.43 16.01 9.50
C ALA A 147 10.74 15.22 9.72
N ASP A 148 10.63 13.93 10.08
CA ASP A 148 11.75 13.01 10.22
C ASP A 148 12.32 12.53 8.87
N GLY A 149 11.69 12.90 7.76
CA GLY A 149 12.19 12.68 6.40
C GLY A 149 11.51 11.57 5.62
N ALA A 150 10.35 11.07 6.07
CA ALA A 150 9.55 10.15 5.27
C ALA A 150 9.02 10.85 4.02
N THR A 151 9.25 10.25 2.85
CA THR A 151 8.74 10.73 1.56
C THR A 151 7.46 10.03 1.15
N GLU A 152 7.05 9.00 1.90
CA GLU A 152 5.79 8.29 1.71
C GLU A 152 5.13 7.99 3.06
N ILE A 153 3.82 8.10 3.14
CA ILE A 153 3.04 7.87 4.37
C ILE A 153 1.93 6.85 4.08
N ASP A 154 1.98 5.74 4.80
CA ASP A 154 1.00 4.67 4.75
C ASP A 154 -0.03 4.86 5.88
N ILE A 155 -1.14 5.55 5.57
CA ILE A 155 -2.21 5.83 6.54
C ILE A 155 -3.19 4.65 6.66
N VAL A 156 -3.73 4.42 7.85
CA VAL A 156 -4.82 3.48 8.11
C VAL A 156 -6.14 4.22 8.27
N ILE A 157 -7.16 3.78 7.54
CA ILE A 157 -8.50 4.38 7.64
C ILE A 157 -9.16 4.08 8.98
N ASN A 158 -10.05 4.96 9.44
CA ASN A 158 -11.00 4.62 10.48
C ASN A 158 -12.07 3.65 9.92
N ARG A 159 -11.88 2.36 10.18
CA ARG A 159 -12.74 1.26 9.70
C ARG A 159 -14.20 1.42 10.15
N MET A 160 -14.44 2.03 11.32
CA MET A 160 -15.80 2.26 11.83
C MET A 160 -16.62 3.11 10.85
N LEU A 161 -16.01 4.14 10.25
CA LEU A 161 -16.70 5.00 9.29
C LEU A 161 -17.12 4.22 8.04
N ALA A 162 -16.25 3.34 7.53
CA ALA A 162 -16.57 2.48 6.39
C ALA A 162 -17.67 1.44 6.74
N LEU A 163 -17.59 0.82 7.91
CA LEU A 163 -18.54 -0.20 8.36
C LEU A 163 -19.93 0.38 8.65
N THR A 164 -20.00 1.61 9.13
CA THR A 164 -21.25 2.33 9.41
C THR A 164 -21.74 3.17 8.23
N GLY A 165 -21.03 3.15 7.10
CA GLY A 165 -21.41 3.86 5.88
C GLY A 165 -21.23 5.39 5.93
N GLN A 166 -20.44 5.91 6.87
CA GLN A 166 -20.11 7.32 7.03
C GLN A 166 -19.02 7.75 6.04
N TRP A 167 -19.32 7.66 4.74
CA TRP A 167 -18.36 7.89 3.66
C TRP A 167 -17.89 9.34 3.55
N GLU A 168 -18.73 10.32 3.89
CA GLU A 168 -18.37 11.74 3.90
C GLU A 168 -17.38 12.05 5.03
N ALA A 169 -17.66 11.58 6.25
CA ALA A 169 -16.73 11.70 7.37
C ALA A 169 -15.39 11.00 7.08
N MET A 170 -15.41 9.83 6.41
CA MET A 170 -14.20 9.15 5.97
C MET A 170 -13.42 9.95 4.93
N TYR A 171 -14.13 10.58 3.98
CA TYR A 171 -13.51 11.47 2.99
C TYR A 171 -12.81 12.65 3.67
N ASP A 172 -13.50 13.33 4.58
CA ASP A 172 -12.97 14.50 5.29
C ASP A 172 -11.77 14.13 6.18
N GLU A 173 -11.82 12.96 6.82
CA GLU A 173 -10.70 12.45 7.62
C GLU A 173 -9.47 12.17 6.75
N ILE A 174 -9.62 11.47 5.61
CA ILE A 174 -8.51 11.18 4.71
C ILE A 174 -7.96 12.44 4.05
N ARG A 175 -8.83 13.43 3.75
CA ARG A 175 -8.42 14.72 3.20
C ARG A 175 -7.49 15.47 4.17
N GLN A 176 -7.78 15.41 5.47
CA GLN A 176 -6.91 16.01 6.49
C GLN A 176 -5.56 15.28 6.57
N PHE A 177 -5.53 13.95 6.41
CA PHE A 177 -4.27 13.22 6.31
C PHE A 177 -3.48 13.60 5.05
N ARG A 178 -4.15 13.78 3.90
CA ARG A 178 -3.52 14.25 2.66
C ARG A 178 -2.87 15.63 2.86
N GLU A 179 -3.57 16.55 3.51
CA GLU A 179 -3.03 17.86 3.86
C GLU A 179 -1.81 17.75 4.80
N ALA A 180 -1.87 16.87 5.81
CA ALA A 180 -0.77 16.64 6.74
C ALA A 180 0.47 15.99 6.08
N CYS A 181 0.29 15.22 5.01
CA CYS A 181 1.40 14.60 4.27
C CYS A 181 2.25 15.61 3.48
N GLY A 182 1.75 16.83 3.21
CA GLY A 182 2.47 17.80 2.38
C GLY A 182 2.78 17.24 0.99
N ASP A 183 4.06 17.20 0.61
CA ASP A 183 4.54 16.65 -0.66
C ASP A 183 4.76 15.12 -0.65
N ALA A 184 4.73 14.47 0.53
CA ALA A 184 4.96 13.03 0.63
C ALA A 184 3.86 12.24 -0.10
N HIS A 185 4.18 11.12 -0.75
CA HIS A 185 3.15 10.27 -1.32
C HIS A 185 2.28 9.63 -0.23
N MET A 186 0.96 9.63 -0.40
CA MET A 186 0.04 9.05 0.56
C MET A 186 -0.47 7.70 0.05
N LYS A 187 -0.27 6.64 0.84
CA LYS A 187 -0.84 5.31 0.61
C LYS A 187 -1.92 5.04 1.64
N THR A 188 -3.17 4.80 1.22
CA THR A 188 -4.28 4.56 2.15
C THR A 188 -4.54 3.07 2.31
N ILE A 189 -4.21 2.54 3.49
CA ILE A 189 -4.51 1.18 3.92
C ILE A 189 -5.98 1.06 4.29
N LEU A 190 -6.70 0.23 3.54
CA LEU A 190 -8.14 0.03 3.73
C LEU A 190 -8.47 -1.06 4.77
N ALA A 191 -7.50 -1.89 5.13
CA ALA A 191 -7.71 -3.04 6.01
C ALA A 191 -8.85 -3.95 5.55
N ILE A 192 -8.78 -4.35 4.28
CA ILE A 192 -9.86 -5.03 3.55
C ILE A 192 -10.42 -6.29 4.22
N GLY A 193 -9.63 -6.97 5.06
CA GLY A 193 -10.06 -8.16 5.80
C GLY A 193 -11.16 -7.87 6.82
N GLU A 194 -11.31 -6.61 7.22
CA GLU A 194 -12.22 -6.16 8.28
C GLU A 194 -13.34 -5.26 7.75
N LEU A 195 -13.44 -5.07 6.43
CA LEU A 195 -14.49 -4.24 5.81
C LEU A 195 -15.79 -5.00 5.52
N GLY A 196 -15.82 -6.31 5.76
CA GLY A 196 -16.99 -7.18 5.66
C GLY A 196 -17.42 -7.52 4.22
N THR A 197 -17.67 -6.53 3.36
CA THR A 197 -18.20 -6.77 2.01
C THR A 197 -17.32 -6.18 0.91
N PHE A 198 -17.35 -6.79 -0.28
CA PHE A 198 -16.72 -6.21 -1.48
C PHE A 198 -17.29 -4.83 -1.84
N THR A 199 -18.55 -4.57 -1.50
CA THR A 199 -19.14 -3.24 -1.70
C THR A 199 -18.46 -2.20 -0.82
N ASN A 200 -18.19 -2.51 0.45
CA ASN A 200 -17.45 -1.61 1.34
C ASN A 200 -16.02 -1.40 0.86
N VAL A 201 -15.32 -2.46 0.42
CA VAL A 201 -13.98 -2.35 -0.17
C VAL A 201 -13.96 -1.39 -1.37
N TYR A 202 -14.90 -1.54 -2.31
CA TYR A 202 -14.99 -0.66 -3.47
C TYR A 202 -15.24 0.79 -3.06
N LYS A 203 -16.20 1.03 -2.16
CA LYS A 203 -16.55 2.38 -1.70
C LYS A 203 -15.40 3.04 -0.95
N ALA A 204 -14.76 2.32 -0.02
CA ALA A 204 -13.58 2.78 0.70
C ALA A 204 -12.43 3.13 -0.26
N SER A 205 -12.22 2.32 -1.29
CA SER A 205 -11.23 2.59 -2.35
C SER A 205 -11.54 3.91 -3.07
N MET A 206 -12.80 4.11 -3.50
CA MET A 206 -13.22 5.33 -4.18
C MET A 206 -13.08 6.57 -3.30
N VAL A 207 -13.50 6.47 -2.03
CA VAL A 207 -13.38 7.57 -1.06
C VAL A 207 -11.92 7.94 -0.82
N ALA A 208 -11.03 6.97 -0.62
CA ALA A 208 -9.60 7.21 -0.44
C ALA A 208 -8.98 7.91 -1.65
N MET A 209 -9.27 7.46 -2.87
CA MET A 209 -8.78 8.10 -4.11
C MET A 209 -9.33 9.52 -4.27
N MET A 210 -10.61 9.74 -4.00
CA MET A 210 -11.21 11.07 -4.05
C MET A 210 -10.58 12.04 -3.05
N ALA A 211 -10.20 11.54 -1.88
CA ALA A 211 -9.58 12.33 -0.82
C ALA A 211 -8.08 12.62 -1.06
N GLY A 212 -7.50 12.08 -2.15
CA GLY A 212 -6.14 12.41 -2.60
C GLY A 212 -5.09 11.35 -2.34
N SER A 213 -5.49 10.11 -2.11
CA SER A 213 -4.55 9.00 -1.98
C SER A 213 -3.82 8.73 -3.30
N ASP A 214 -2.50 8.59 -3.28
CA ASP A 214 -1.70 8.19 -4.45
C ASP A 214 -1.76 6.68 -4.68
N PHE A 215 -1.91 5.92 -3.59
CA PHE A 215 -2.04 4.47 -3.60
C PHE A 215 -3.19 4.03 -2.70
N ILE A 216 -4.03 3.10 -3.17
CA ILE A 216 -4.87 2.32 -2.26
C ILE A 216 -4.15 1.02 -1.91
N LYS A 217 -4.07 0.73 -0.61
CA LYS A 217 -3.34 -0.40 -0.03
C LYS A 217 -4.30 -1.38 0.64
N THR A 218 -4.11 -2.67 0.40
CA THR A 218 -5.05 -3.71 0.85
C THR A 218 -5.16 -3.77 2.38
N SER A 219 -4.04 -3.96 3.08
CA SER A 219 -4.02 -4.43 4.46
C SER A 219 -2.84 -3.86 5.23
N THR A 220 -2.88 -3.92 6.56
CA THR A 220 -1.75 -3.51 7.41
C THR A 220 -0.69 -4.61 7.51
N GLY A 221 -1.03 -5.86 7.16
CA GLY A 221 -0.17 -7.02 7.43
C GLY A 221 -0.32 -7.55 8.85
N LYS A 222 -1.20 -6.93 9.66
CA LYS A 222 -1.47 -7.31 11.06
C LYS A 222 -2.84 -7.95 11.24
N GLU A 223 -3.73 -7.83 10.27
CA GLU A 223 -5.03 -8.52 10.28
C GLU A 223 -4.86 -10.02 9.99
N ALA A 224 -5.84 -10.83 10.44
CA ALA A 224 -5.89 -12.26 10.12
C ALA A 224 -6.07 -12.51 8.61
N VAL A 225 -6.87 -11.67 7.94
CA VAL A 225 -7.09 -11.72 6.49
C VAL A 225 -6.45 -10.50 5.85
N ASN A 226 -5.43 -10.76 5.02
CA ASN A 226 -4.74 -9.73 4.26
C ASN A 226 -5.20 -9.73 2.79
N ALA A 227 -4.33 -9.36 1.84
CA ALA A 227 -4.64 -9.37 0.43
C ALA A 227 -5.19 -10.72 -0.07
N THR A 228 -6.30 -10.67 -0.80
CA THR A 228 -6.90 -11.83 -1.49
C THR A 228 -7.16 -11.47 -2.95
N TYR A 229 -7.14 -12.48 -3.83
CA TYR A 229 -7.45 -12.28 -5.26
C TYR A 229 -8.83 -11.61 -5.49
N PRO A 230 -9.93 -12.03 -4.83
CA PRO A 230 -11.22 -11.37 -4.96
C PRO A 230 -11.18 -9.87 -4.63
N VAL A 231 -10.51 -9.49 -3.54
CA VAL A 231 -10.40 -8.09 -3.11
C VAL A 231 -9.53 -7.29 -4.06
N ALA A 232 -8.39 -7.83 -4.52
CA ALA A 232 -7.53 -7.17 -5.48
C ALA A 232 -8.28 -6.83 -6.79
N ILE A 233 -9.16 -7.74 -7.27
CA ILE A 233 -10.02 -7.47 -8.44
C ILE A 233 -10.95 -6.29 -8.18
N VAL A 234 -11.54 -6.21 -6.98
CA VAL A 234 -12.44 -5.11 -6.60
C VAL A 234 -11.70 -3.78 -6.57
N MET A 235 -10.52 -3.73 -5.94
CA MET A 235 -9.70 -2.53 -5.83
C MET A 235 -9.17 -2.06 -7.20
N VAL A 236 -8.67 -2.97 -8.03
CA VAL A 236 -8.20 -2.64 -9.40
C VAL A 236 -9.35 -2.14 -10.27
N ARG A 237 -10.56 -2.68 -10.11
CA ARG A 237 -11.76 -2.15 -10.79
C ARG A 237 -12.10 -0.75 -10.31
N ALA A 238 -12.03 -0.48 -9.00
CA ALA A 238 -12.22 0.87 -8.47
C ALA A 238 -11.21 1.85 -9.06
N ILE A 239 -9.92 1.51 -9.09
CA ILE A 239 -8.86 2.32 -9.70
C ILE A 239 -9.16 2.60 -11.18
N ARG A 240 -9.50 1.56 -11.95
CA ARG A 240 -9.86 1.71 -13.36
C ARG A 240 -11.04 2.65 -13.53
N ASP A 241 -12.11 2.44 -12.76
CA ASP A 241 -13.31 3.27 -12.85
C ASP A 241 -12.98 4.73 -12.48
N TYR A 242 -12.21 4.95 -11.41
CA TYR A 242 -11.75 6.28 -11.01
C TYR A 242 -10.92 6.97 -12.10
N PHE A 243 -9.98 6.26 -12.72
CA PHE A 243 -9.20 6.77 -13.86
C PHE A 243 -10.11 7.14 -15.05
N LEU A 244 -11.06 6.27 -15.42
CA LEU A 244 -12.00 6.55 -16.52
C LEU A 244 -12.88 7.77 -16.24
N TYR A 245 -13.22 8.03 -14.97
CA TYR A 245 -14.04 9.18 -14.59
C TYR A 245 -13.26 10.49 -14.45
N THR A 246 -12.00 10.42 -14.06
CA THR A 246 -11.26 11.61 -13.59
C THR A 246 -9.98 11.89 -14.37
N GLY A 247 -9.42 10.89 -15.06
CA GLY A 247 -8.11 10.95 -15.70
C GLY A 247 -6.93 10.77 -14.74
N TYR A 248 -7.14 10.67 -13.43
CA TYR A 248 -6.07 10.55 -12.44
C TYR A 248 -5.61 9.10 -12.30
N LYS A 249 -4.30 8.90 -12.36
CA LYS A 249 -3.68 7.59 -12.14
C LYS A 249 -3.49 7.36 -10.65
N ILE A 250 -4.01 6.24 -10.18
CA ILE A 250 -3.86 5.76 -8.80
C ILE A 250 -3.20 4.40 -8.86
N TYR A 251 -2.31 4.13 -7.91
CA TYR A 251 -1.60 2.87 -7.84
C TYR A 251 -2.23 1.91 -6.81
N HIS A 252 -1.99 0.63 -7.02
CA HIS A 252 -2.46 -0.43 -6.13
C HIS A 252 -1.27 -0.99 -5.36
N HIS A 253 -1.34 -0.95 -4.03
CA HIS A 253 -0.33 -1.56 -3.17
C HIS A 253 -0.91 -2.82 -2.51
N VAL A 254 -0.23 -3.95 -2.68
CA VAL A 254 -0.67 -5.24 -2.13
C VAL A 254 0.17 -5.64 -0.94
N THR A 255 -0.47 -5.89 0.20
CA THR A 255 0.20 -6.24 1.46
C THR A 255 -0.47 -7.43 2.12
N GLY A 256 0.36 -8.32 2.67
CA GLY A 256 -0.05 -9.53 3.37
C GLY A 256 1.07 -10.56 3.40
N GLN A 257 0.86 -11.64 4.13
CA GLN A 257 1.72 -12.81 4.03
C GLN A 257 1.51 -13.45 2.65
N TYR A 258 2.50 -13.33 1.79
CA TYR A 258 2.61 -14.17 0.62
C TYR A 258 3.43 -15.37 1.02
N ALA A 259 2.79 -16.53 0.99
CA ALA A 259 3.42 -17.82 0.88
C ALA A 259 4.67 -17.70 0.01
N ALA A 260 5.84 -18.09 0.54
CA ALA A 260 7.09 -18.06 -0.20
C ALA A 260 6.87 -18.77 -1.56
N TYR A 261 7.62 -18.42 -2.60
CA TYR A 261 7.49 -19.05 -3.92
C TYR A 261 7.54 -20.60 -3.89
N HIS A 262 8.05 -21.18 -2.80
CA HIS A 262 8.14 -22.62 -2.54
C HIS A 262 6.83 -23.27 -2.06
N GLU A 263 5.85 -22.47 -1.64
CA GLU A 263 4.52 -22.92 -1.20
C GLU A 263 3.47 -22.86 -2.32
N MET A 264 3.83 -22.32 -3.49
CA MET A 264 3.02 -22.44 -4.69
C MET A 264 3.28 -23.82 -5.32
N PRO A 265 2.26 -24.69 -5.47
CA PRO A 265 2.45 -25.99 -6.09
C PRO A 265 2.97 -25.78 -7.51
N MET A 266 4.24 -26.13 -7.71
CA MET A 266 4.89 -26.16 -9.01
C MET A 266 4.27 -27.31 -9.82
N VAL A 267 3.19 -27.01 -10.55
CA VAL A 267 2.60 -27.91 -11.55
C VAL A 267 2.83 -27.37 -12.97
#